data_AF-A0A2V8EUL1-F1
#
_entry.id   AF-A0A2V8EUL1-F1
#
_cell.length_a   1.000
_cell.length_b   1.000
_cell.length_c   1.000
_cell.angle_alpha   90.00
_cell.angle_beta   90.00
_cell.angle_gamma   90.00
#
_symmetry.space_group_name_H-M   'P 1'
#
loop_
_entity.id
_entity.type
_entity.pdbx_description
1 polymer ?
#
loop_
_entity_poly.entity_id
_entity_poly.type
_entity_poly.pdbx_seq_one_letter_code
_entity_poly.pdbx_strand_id
1 'polypeptide(L)'
;MANALLTFPGALGYVTELLSGDFATPFGRSSHHQVWSEAMVVTPIVHGLFGIETLDGGTTLRVAPALPGAWDRAAAAGVRAGAARYDVIVERASGRMVVRFTRRDSDRRSVRLVAAPALPLDAKIRGVTVNGSRVKHETTIAGDVQRVGVSVEESSRVTEIVFAYDEGTDVSVDVPDLHQGEASGNLRILRAAADARVLRLRLEGRGARTYVLSVRTPKRLGAVEGVVVVRANGRDQQLRVSFEGPADTYIRRDIVVPLLQR
;
A
#
# COMPACT_ATOMS: atom_id res chain seq x y z
N MET A 1 4.87 1.21 6.85
CA MET A 1 4.92 -0.15 7.43
C MET A 1 5.55 -0.03 8.81
N ALA A 2 4.80 -0.27 9.89
CA ALA A 2 5.28 -0.01 11.25
C ALA A 2 6.44 -0.94 11.68
N ASN A 3 6.43 -2.21 11.28
CA ASN A 3 7.47 -3.18 11.67
C ASN A 3 8.87 -2.81 11.15
N ALA A 4 8.97 -2.12 10.01
CA ALA A 4 10.25 -1.65 9.50
C ALA A 4 10.91 -0.62 10.44
N LEU A 5 10.11 0.12 11.21
CA LEU A 5 10.62 1.07 12.20
C LEU A 5 11.36 0.37 13.35
N LEU A 6 11.09 -0.91 13.60
CA LEU A 6 11.75 -1.70 14.65
C LEU A 6 13.25 -1.90 14.40
N THR A 7 13.74 -1.63 13.19
CA THR A 7 15.17 -1.74 12.84
C THR A 7 16.03 -0.59 13.35
N PHE A 8 15.42 0.51 13.79
CA PHE A 8 16.09 1.71 14.25
C PHE A 8 16.21 1.86 15.79
N PRO A 9 15.25 1.43 16.63
CA PRO A 9 15.40 1.51 18.08
C PRO A 9 16.22 0.34 18.64
N GLY A 10 17.07 0.63 19.63
CA GLY A 10 17.90 -0.37 20.30
C GLY A 10 19.19 -0.69 19.55
N ALA A 11 19.42 -1.96 19.21
CA ALA A 11 20.57 -2.37 18.41
C ALA A 11 20.23 -2.19 16.92
N LEU A 12 20.89 -1.25 16.25
CA LEU A 12 20.59 -0.89 14.86
C LEU A 12 20.65 -2.11 13.92
N GLY A 13 19.62 -2.27 13.10
CA GLY A 13 19.47 -3.35 12.14
C GLY A 13 18.82 -4.63 12.70
N TYR A 14 18.68 -4.75 14.02
CA TYR A 14 18.13 -5.94 14.67
C TYR A 14 16.62 -5.83 14.87
N VAL A 15 15.90 -6.93 14.64
CA VAL A 15 14.48 -7.05 14.97
C VAL A 15 14.28 -8.15 16.02
N THR A 16 13.69 -7.75 17.15
CA THR A 16 13.41 -8.64 18.28
C THR A 16 12.21 -9.57 18.01
N GLU A 17 12.13 -10.69 18.73
CA GLU A 17 11.03 -11.66 18.61
C GLU A 17 9.71 -11.17 19.22
N LEU A 18 9.77 -10.74 20.48
CA LEU A 18 8.59 -10.40 21.28
C LEU A 18 8.65 -8.94 21.69
N LEU A 19 7.57 -8.22 21.39
CA LEU A 19 7.34 -6.84 21.78
C LEU A 19 6.22 -6.77 22.81
N SER A 20 6.26 -5.76 23.67
CA SER A 20 5.08 -5.40 24.45
C SER A 20 3.96 -4.94 23.52
N GLY A 21 2.73 -5.37 23.80
CA GLY A 21 1.54 -4.89 23.09
C GLY A 21 1.16 -3.45 23.43
N ASP A 22 1.59 -2.99 24.61
CA ASP A 22 1.25 -1.67 25.15
C ASP A 22 2.35 -0.63 24.94
N PHE A 23 3.60 -1.07 24.81
CA PHE A 23 4.77 -0.20 24.76
C PHE A 23 5.72 -0.61 23.63
N ALA A 24 6.38 0.36 23.01
CA ALA A 24 7.41 0.17 22.00
C ALA A 24 8.73 -0.33 22.64
N THR A 25 8.71 -1.52 23.22
CA THR A 25 9.87 -2.13 23.88
C THR A 25 9.86 -3.64 23.69
N PRO A 26 11.04 -4.28 23.60
CA PRO A 26 11.13 -5.74 23.69
C PRO A 26 10.53 -6.24 25.01
N PHE A 27 9.94 -7.43 24.96
CA PHE A 27 9.55 -8.14 26.17
C PHE A 27 10.81 -8.63 26.91
N GLY A 28 10.79 -8.67 28.24
CA GLY A 28 11.99 -8.90 29.05
C GLY A 28 12.72 -10.24 28.85
N ARG A 29 12.11 -11.21 28.14
CA ARG A 29 12.71 -12.51 27.79
C ARG A 29 12.93 -12.68 26.27
N SER A 30 12.92 -11.58 25.52
CA SER A 30 13.06 -11.64 24.07
C SER A 30 14.52 -11.76 23.63
N SER A 31 14.75 -12.49 22.54
CA SER A 31 16.04 -12.50 21.85
C SER A 31 16.26 -11.16 21.14
N HIS A 32 17.46 -10.57 21.28
CA HIS A 32 17.81 -9.30 20.63
C HIS A 32 17.89 -9.42 19.11
N HIS A 33 18.43 -10.53 18.61
CA HIS A 33 18.57 -10.84 17.19
C HIS A 33 17.80 -12.12 16.87
N GLN A 34 16.74 -12.00 16.07
CA GLN A 34 15.92 -13.15 15.70
C GLN A 34 15.61 -13.08 14.19
N VAL A 35 16.21 -13.99 13.43
CA VAL A 35 16.21 -13.99 11.95
C VAL A 35 14.79 -14.14 11.38
N TRP A 36 13.88 -14.85 12.04
CA TRP A 36 12.48 -14.93 11.62
C TRP A 36 11.78 -13.58 11.73
N SER A 37 12.00 -12.81 12.81
CA SER A 37 11.44 -11.48 12.97
C SER A 37 11.94 -10.51 11.91
N GLU A 38 13.22 -10.59 11.56
CA GLU A 38 13.79 -9.80 10.46
C GLU A 38 13.19 -10.19 9.12
N ALA A 39 13.00 -11.49 8.89
CA ALA A 39 12.28 -11.97 7.72
C ALA A 39 10.84 -11.43 7.65
N MET A 40 10.21 -11.14 8.80
CA MET A 40 8.87 -10.52 8.87
C MET A 40 8.86 -9.01 8.58
N VAL A 41 10.02 -8.38 8.35
CA VAL A 41 10.11 -7.06 7.72
C VAL A 41 10.27 -7.20 6.21
N VAL A 42 11.19 -8.05 5.75
CA VAL A 42 11.53 -8.18 4.32
C VAL A 42 10.43 -8.88 3.53
N THR A 43 9.90 -10.00 4.03
CA THR A 43 8.91 -10.84 3.33
C THR A 43 7.65 -10.05 2.99
N PRO A 44 7.03 -9.27 3.92
CA PRO A 44 5.87 -8.46 3.57
C PRO A 44 6.17 -7.30 2.62
N ILE A 45 7.40 -6.78 2.59
CA ILE A 45 7.79 -5.77 1.60
C ILE A 45 7.79 -6.40 0.20
N VAL A 46 8.47 -7.54 0.04
CA VAL A 46 8.62 -8.20 -1.26
C VAL A 46 7.29 -8.79 -1.75
N HIS A 47 6.66 -9.65 -0.95
CA HIS A 47 5.47 -10.42 -1.36
C HIS A 47 4.14 -9.71 -1.07
N GLY A 48 4.12 -8.76 -0.13
CA GLY A 48 2.91 -8.00 0.21
C GLY A 48 2.83 -6.66 -0.51
N LEU A 49 3.74 -5.74 -0.16
CA LEU A 49 3.75 -4.36 -0.61
C LEU A 49 4.04 -4.26 -2.12
N PHE A 50 5.11 -4.90 -2.60
CA PHE A 50 5.43 -4.96 -4.02
C PHE A 50 4.66 -6.08 -4.74
N GLY A 51 4.24 -7.13 -4.02
CA GLY A 51 3.55 -8.28 -4.60
C GLY A 51 4.40 -9.01 -5.63
N ILE A 52 5.71 -9.11 -5.39
CA ILE A 52 6.65 -9.78 -6.28
C ILE A 52 6.60 -11.28 -5.98
N GLU A 53 6.29 -12.07 -7.01
CA GLU A 53 6.28 -13.51 -6.93
C GLU A 53 6.84 -14.10 -8.22
N THR A 54 7.61 -15.17 -8.09
CA THR A 54 8.12 -15.96 -9.21
C THR A 54 7.39 -17.29 -9.21
N LEU A 55 6.59 -17.53 -10.25
CA LEU A 55 5.69 -18.67 -10.37
C LEU A 55 6.19 -19.62 -11.47
N ASP A 56 5.52 -20.75 -11.62
CA ASP A 56 5.72 -21.70 -12.75
C ASP A 56 7.19 -22.09 -12.94
N GLY A 57 7.86 -22.43 -11.84
CA GLY A 57 9.27 -22.83 -11.85
C GLY A 57 10.24 -21.76 -12.35
N GLY A 58 9.87 -20.48 -12.29
CA GLY A 58 10.71 -19.38 -12.78
C GLY A 58 10.32 -18.82 -14.14
N THR A 59 9.28 -19.35 -14.78
CA THR A 59 8.84 -18.91 -16.11
C THR A 59 7.82 -17.76 -16.06
N THR A 60 7.30 -17.42 -14.88
CA THR A 60 6.38 -16.30 -14.68
C THR A 60 6.91 -15.37 -13.60
N LEU A 61 7.02 -14.08 -13.91
CA LEU A 61 7.25 -13.01 -12.95
C LEU A 61 5.95 -12.21 -12.72
N ARG A 62 5.41 -12.29 -11.51
CA ARG A 62 4.25 -11.52 -11.08
C ARG A 62 4.67 -10.33 -10.22
N VAL A 63 4.09 -9.16 -10.51
CA VAL A 63 4.23 -7.94 -9.72
C VAL A 63 2.82 -7.38 -9.46
N ALA A 64 2.36 -7.53 -8.23
CA ALA A 64 1.02 -7.13 -7.78
C ALA A 64 1.11 -6.08 -6.67
N PRO A 65 1.50 -4.83 -6.96
CA PRO A 65 1.81 -3.84 -5.94
C PRO A 65 0.54 -3.40 -5.21
N ALA A 66 0.65 -3.25 -3.88
CA ALA A 66 -0.37 -2.71 -2.97
C ALA A 66 0.25 -1.55 -2.17
N LEU A 67 0.69 -0.52 -2.90
CA LEU A 67 1.41 0.61 -2.33
C LEU A 67 0.46 1.51 -1.52
N PRO A 68 0.94 2.16 -0.43
CA PRO A 68 0.22 3.22 0.25
C PRO A 68 -0.25 4.30 -0.73
N GLY A 69 -1.43 4.87 -0.50
CA GLY A 69 -1.99 5.89 -1.40
C GLY A 69 -1.10 7.12 -1.61
N ALA A 70 -0.23 7.43 -0.63
CA ALA A 70 0.73 8.52 -0.67
C ALA A 70 1.98 8.25 -1.53
N TRP A 71 2.21 6.99 -1.96
CA TRP A 71 3.40 6.64 -2.74
C TRP A 71 3.14 6.79 -4.23
N ASP A 72 3.84 7.73 -4.86
CA ASP A 72 3.79 7.93 -6.31
C ASP A 72 4.80 7.06 -7.07
N ARG A 73 5.81 6.53 -6.38
CA ARG A 73 6.86 5.72 -7.01
C ARG A 73 7.41 4.68 -6.06
N ALA A 74 7.65 3.47 -6.58
CA ALA A 74 8.40 2.42 -5.91
C ALA A 74 9.24 1.65 -6.94
N ALA A 75 10.39 1.11 -6.51
CA ALA A 75 11.25 0.32 -7.38
C ALA A 75 11.84 -0.89 -6.66
N ALA A 76 11.97 -1.99 -7.38
CA ALA A 76 12.66 -3.20 -6.94
C ALA A 76 13.68 -3.58 -8.01
N ALA A 77 14.91 -3.86 -7.61
CA ALA A 77 16.02 -4.07 -8.52
C ALA A 77 16.55 -5.50 -8.44
N GLY A 78 16.93 -6.09 -9.58
CA GLY A 78 17.51 -7.43 -9.63
C GLY A 78 16.56 -8.57 -9.24
N VAL A 79 15.26 -8.41 -9.47
CA VAL A 79 14.22 -9.42 -9.22
C VAL A 79 14.44 -10.62 -10.15
N ARG A 80 14.55 -11.82 -9.60
CA ARG A 80 14.83 -13.04 -10.38
C ARG A 80 13.55 -13.75 -10.82
N ALA A 81 13.49 -14.12 -12.10
CA ALA A 81 12.52 -15.07 -12.65
C ALA A 81 13.25 -16.09 -13.52
N GLY A 82 13.42 -17.29 -12.98
CA GLY A 82 14.27 -18.32 -13.58
C GLY A 82 15.72 -17.83 -13.69
N ALA A 83 16.27 -17.88 -14.90
CA ALA A 83 17.63 -17.39 -15.19
C ALA A 83 17.69 -15.87 -15.42
N ALA A 84 16.56 -15.19 -15.58
CA ALA A 84 16.49 -13.77 -15.90
C ALA A 84 16.37 -12.89 -14.64
N ARG A 85 16.88 -11.66 -14.73
CA ARG A 85 16.78 -10.60 -13.72
C ARG A 85 16.10 -9.37 -14.31
N TYR A 86 15.26 -8.76 -13.48
CA TYR A 86 14.45 -7.61 -13.83
C TYR A 86 14.64 -6.47 -12.83
N ASP A 87 14.65 -5.25 -13.34
CA ASP A 87 14.32 -4.07 -12.57
C ASP A 87 12.86 -3.73 -12.80
N VAL A 88 12.13 -3.51 -11.71
CA VAL A 88 10.71 -3.22 -11.71
C VAL A 88 10.51 -1.82 -11.15
N ILE A 89 9.83 -0.97 -11.91
CA ILE A 89 9.43 0.37 -11.47
C ILE A 89 7.91 0.46 -11.52
N VAL A 90 7.32 0.91 -10.42
CA VAL A 90 5.90 1.25 -10.33
C VAL A 90 5.79 2.76 -10.14
N GLU A 91 5.07 3.43 -11.04
CA GLU A 91 4.88 4.88 -11.03
C GLU A 91 3.40 5.22 -11.16
N ARG A 92 2.87 5.98 -10.21
CA ARG A 92 1.51 6.52 -10.21
C ARG A 92 1.57 7.99 -10.59
N ALA A 93 0.72 8.38 -11.54
CA ALA A 93 0.54 9.76 -11.94
C ALA A 93 -0.95 10.03 -12.15
N SER A 94 -1.29 11.28 -12.50
CA SER A 94 -2.68 11.63 -12.75
C SER A 94 -3.32 10.73 -13.82
N GLY A 95 -4.39 10.02 -13.46
CA GLY A 95 -5.17 9.15 -14.35
C GLY A 95 -4.43 7.94 -14.91
N ARG A 96 -3.23 7.61 -14.41
CA ARG A 96 -2.47 6.44 -14.88
C ARG A 96 -1.53 5.85 -13.84
N MET A 97 -1.30 4.56 -13.97
CA MET A 97 -0.24 3.83 -13.27
C MET A 97 0.59 3.06 -14.29
N VAL A 98 1.90 3.08 -14.13
CA VAL A 98 2.87 2.40 -14.99
C VAL A 98 3.57 1.33 -14.16
N VAL A 99 3.59 0.10 -14.66
CA VAL A 99 4.45 -0.98 -14.18
C VAL A 99 5.43 -1.31 -15.29
N ARG A 100 6.71 -1.00 -15.05
CA ARG A 100 7.78 -1.19 -16.03
C ARG A 100 8.71 -2.29 -15.58
N PHE A 101 8.90 -3.28 -16.45
CA PHE A 101 9.88 -4.35 -16.30
C PHE A 101 11.05 -4.07 -17.23
N THR A 102 12.26 -4.02 -16.69
CA THR A 102 13.49 -3.86 -17.46
C THR A 102 14.38 -5.05 -17.23
N ARG A 103 14.57 -5.85 -18.28
CA ARG A 103 15.44 -7.02 -18.25
C ARG A 103 16.90 -6.61 -18.21
N ARG A 104 17.65 -7.18 -17.28
CA ARG A 104 19.10 -6.96 -17.15
C ARG A 104 19.92 -7.88 -18.04
N ASP A 105 19.52 -9.14 -18.16
CA ASP A 105 20.30 -10.17 -18.84
C ASP A 105 20.04 -10.20 -20.35
N SER A 106 21.05 -10.66 -21.11
CA SER A 106 21.03 -10.76 -22.57
C SER A 106 20.40 -12.05 -23.12
N ASP A 107 20.27 -13.11 -22.30
CA ASP A 107 19.81 -14.43 -22.76
C ASP A 107 18.29 -14.48 -22.97
N ARG A 108 17.81 -14.68 -24.20
CA ARG A 108 16.43 -14.39 -24.65
C ARG A 108 15.32 -15.36 -24.22
N ARG A 109 15.47 -16.13 -23.14
CA ARG A 109 14.34 -16.94 -22.65
C ARG A 109 13.19 -16.03 -22.22
N SER A 110 12.07 -16.12 -22.92
CA SER A 110 10.84 -15.37 -22.61
C SER A 110 10.36 -15.76 -21.22
N VAL A 111 10.05 -14.75 -20.40
CA VAL A 111 9.36 -14.90 -19.14
C VAL A 111 7.98 -14.29 -19.31
N ARG A 112 6.95 -14.95 -18.78
CA ARG A 112 5.63 -14.37 -18.68
C ARG A 112 5.63 -13.28 -17.60
N LEU A 113 5.24 -12.07 -17.97
CA LEU A 113 5.14 -10.94 -17.07
C LEU A 113 3.68 -10.71 -16.69
N VAL A 114 3.40 -10.69 -15.39
CA VAL A 114 2.06 -10.41 -14.85
C VAL A 114 2.12 -9.15 -14.01
N ALA A 115 1.31 -8.15 -14.36
CA ALA A 115 1.10 -6.96 -13.54
C ALA A 115 -0.33 -6.95 -13.00
N ALA A 116 -0.48 -6.75 -11.69
CA ALA A 116 -1.78 -6.70 -11.02
C ALA A 116 -1.84 -5.64 -9.90
N PRO A 117 -1.67 -4.34 -10.21
CA PRO A 117 -1.74 -3.28 -9.21
C PRO A 117 -3.09 -3.26 -8.50
N ALA A 118 -3.05 -2.98 -7.20
CA ALA A 118 -4.23 -2.64 -6.41
C ALA A 118 -4.62 -1.18 -6.66
N LEU A 119 -5.90 -0.95 -6.93
CA LEU A 119 -6.51 0.37 -7.08
C LEU A 119 -7.74 0.47 -6.17
N PRO A 120 -8.16 1.69 -5.77
CA PRO A 120 -9.39 1.87 -5.01
C PRO A 120 -10.61 1.26 -5.71
N LEU A 121 -11.58 0.74 -4.94
CA LEU A 121 -12.79 0.11 -5.49
C LEU A 121 -13.64 1.04 -6.37
N ASP A 122 -13.59 2.36 -6.13
CA ASP A 122 -14.30 3.37 -6.92
C ASP A 122 -13.49 3.92 -8.11
N ALA A 123 -12.26 3.45 -8.32
CA ALA A 123 -11.50 3.76 -9.53
C ALA A 123 -12.13 3.08 -10.75
N LYS A 124 -12.08 3.74 -11.91
CA LYS A 124 -12.67 3.20 -13.15
C LYS A 124 -11.61 2.99 -14.22
N ILE A 125 -11.36 1.73 -14.58
CA ILE A 125 -10.36 1.39 -15.58
C ILE A 125 -10.85 1.80 -16.97
N ARG A 126 -10.05 2.60 -17.66
CA ARG A 126 -10.31 3.06 -19.05
C ARG A 126 -9.66 2.16 -20.08
N GLY A 127 -8.55 1.53 -19.71
CA GLY A 127 -7.88 0.53 -20.52
C GLY A 127 -6.47 0.26 -20.02
N VAL A 128 -5.87 -0.79 -20.58
CA VAL A 128 -4.47 -1.13 -20.32
C VAL A 128 -3.74 -1.24 -21.65
N THR A 129 -2.52 -0.70 -21.71
CA THR A 129 -1.62 -0.87 -22.85
C THR A 129 -0.33 -1.55 -22.42
N VAL A 130 0.26 -2.29 -23.33
CA VAL A 130 1.59 -2.89 -23.20
C VAL A 130 2.41 -2.38 -24.36
N ASN A 131 3.47 -1.63 -24.06
CA ASN A 131 4.30 -0.95 -25.06
C ASN A 131 3.47 -0.12 -26.07
N GLY A 132 2.42 0.54 -25.57
CA GLY A 132 1.52 1.38 -26.39
C GLY A 132 0.36 0.62 -27.07
N SER A 133 0.42 -0.70 -27.20
CA SER A 133 -0.66 -1.50 -27.78
C SER A 133 -1.72 -1.87 -26.73
N ARG A 134 -3.00 -1.68 -27.06
CA ARG A 134 -4.11 -2.02 -26.15
C ARG A 134 -4.21 -3.53 -25.96
N VAL A 135 -4.38 -3.97 -24.70
CA VAL A 135 -4.54 -5.37 -24.33
C VAL A 135 -5.84 -5.58 -23.53
N LYS A 136 -6.28 -6.84 -23.47
CA LYS A 136 -7.34 -7.24 -22.52
C LYS A 136 -6.77 -7.22 -21.11
N HIS A 137 -7.62 -6.90 -20.14
CA HIS A 137 -7.31 -6.93 -18.72
C HIS A 137 -8.47 -7.55 -17.97
N GLU A 138 -8.18 -8.06 -16.79
CA GLU A 138 -9.19 -8.60 -15.87
C GLU A 138 -9.17 -7.78 -14.59
N THR A 139 -10.36 -7.51 -14.04
CA THR A 139 -10.49 -6.81 -12.78
C THR A 139 -11.11 -7.76 -11.77
N THR A 140 -10.45 -7.96 -10.63
CA THR A 140 -10.94 -8.78 -9.52
C THR A 140 -11.00 -7.95 -8.25
N ILE A 141 -11.96 -8.23 -7.37
CA ILE A 141 -12.05 -7.58 -6.06
C ILE A 141 -11.24 -8.40 -5.05
N ALA A 142 -10.39 -7.73 -4.28
CA ALA A 142 -9.57 -8.34 -3.24
C ALA A 142 -9.63 -7.48 -1.97
N GLY A 143 -10.56 -7.81 -1.06
CA GLY A 143 -10.80 -7.03 0.15
C GLY A 143 -11.35 -5.63 -0.18
N ASP A 144 -10.64 -4.59 0.24
CA ASP A 144 -11.04 -3.19 0.07
C ASP A 144 -10.48 -2.53 -1.21
N VAL A 145 -9.89 -3.32 -2.11
CA VAL A 145 -9.30 -2.86 -3.37
C VAL A 145 -9.75 -3.71 -4.55
N GLN A 146 -9.59 -3.18 -5.75
CA GLN A 146 -9.65 -3.95 -7.00
C GLN A 146 -8.24 -4.19 -7.54
N ARG A 147 -8.00 -5.36 -8.11
CA ARG A 147 -6.74 -5.75 -8.78
C ARG A 147 -6.97 -5.79 -10.28
N VAL A 148 -6.18 -5.05 -11.03
CA VAL A 148 -6.27 -5.00 -12.50
C VAL A 148 -5.16 -5.84 -13.11
N GLY A 149 -5.46 -7.07 -13.49
CA GLY A 149 -4.51 -8.05 -13.99
C GLY A 149 -4.30 -7.95 -15.51
N VAL A 150 -3.02 -7.98 -15.92
CA VAL A 150 -2.58 -8.22 -17.30
C VAL A 150 -1.45 -9.23 -17.28
N SER A 151 -1.48 -10.18 -18.21
CA SER A 151 -0.43 -11.17 -18.45
C SER A 151 0.06 -11.05 -19.88
N VAL A 152 1.37 -10.95 -20.07
CA VAL A 152 2.00 -10.89 -21.39
C VAL A 152 3.27 -11.73 -21.45
N GLU A 153 3.56 -12.30 -22.61
CA GLU A 153 4.87 -12.89 -22.88
C GLU A 153 5.86 -11.76 -23.15
N GLU A 154 7.03 -11.81 -22.51
CA GLU A 154 8.09 -10.83 -22.73
C GLU A 154 8.55 -10.87 -24.20
N SER A 155 8.43 -9.72 -24.88
CA SER A 155 8.82 -9.59 -26.30
C SER A 155 10.01 -8.65 -26.52
N SER A 156 10.43 -7.91 -25.49
CA SER A 156 11.50 -6.93 -25.59
C SER A 156 12.17 -6.69 -24.24
N ARG A 157 13.34 -6.03 -24.24
CA ARG A 157 14.11 -5.75 -23.01
C ARG A 157 13.35 -4.88 -22.01
N VAL A 158 12.48 -3.99 -22.49
CA VAL A 158 11.67 -3.11 -21.65
C VAL A 158 10.21 -3.37 -21.98
N THR A 159 9.47 -3.86 -20.98
CA THR A 159 8.02 -4.02 -21.07
C THR A 159 7.38 -2.98 -20.16
N GLU A 160 6.67 -2.03 -20.77
CA GLU A 160 5.90 -1.01 -20.07
C GLU A 160 4.41 -1.34 -20.13
N ILE A 161 3.81 -1.56 -18.96
CA ILE A 161 2.37 -1.80 -18.81
C ILE A 161 1.74 -0.55 -18.20
N VAL A 162 0.85 0.10 -18.96
CA VAL A 162 0.20 1.36 -18.56
C VAL A 162 -1.28 1.12 -18.31
N PHE A 163 -1.70 1.32 -17.08
CA PHE A 163 -3.10 1.28 -16.64
C PHE A 163 -3.65 2.70 -16.68
N ALA A 164 -4.56 3.00 -17.61
CA ALA A 164 -5.28 4.26 -17.66
C ALA A 164 -6.61 4.13 -16.92
N TYR A 165 -6.92 5.06 -16.01
CA TYR A 165 -8.11 4.99 -15.17
C TYR A 165 -8.59 6.36 -14.70
N ASP A 166 -9.89 6.47 -14.39
CA ASP A 166 -10.38 7.55 -13.54
C ASP A 166 -9.99 7.24 -12.09
N GLU A 167 -9.34 8.19 -11.43
CA GLU A 167 -8.88 8.04 -10.05
C GLU A 167 -10.04 7.72 -9.09
N GLY A 168 -9.77 6.83 -8.15
CA GLY A 168 -10.65 6.55 -7.02
C GLY A 168 -10.20 7.27 -5.75
N THR A 169 -10.68 6.78 -4.62
CA THR A 169 -10.47 7.34 -3.30
C THR A 169 -9.60 6.41 -2.47
N ASP A 170 -8.41 6.90 -2.12
CA ASP A 170 -7.40 6.16 -1.36
C ASP A 170 -7.15 6.87 -0.02
N VAL A 171 -6.72 6.13 1.00
CA VAL A 171 -6.45 6.69 2.32
C VAL A 171 -5.08 6.30 2.84
N SER A 172 -4.47 7.20 3.58
CA SER A 172 -3.18 6.98 4.21
C SER A 172 -3.11 7.72 5.54
N VAL A 173 -2.35 7.15 6.46
CA VAL A 173 -2.00 7.79 7.73
C VAL A 173 -0.49 7.93 7.76
N ASP A 174 -0.02 9.05 8.28
CA ASP A 174 1.41 9.24 8.52
C ASP A 174 1.86 8.22 9.57
N VAL A 175 3.01 7.61 9.32
CA VAL A 175 3.62 6.68 10.28
C VAL A 175 4.60 7.50 11.11
N PRO A 176 4.29 7.78 12.39
CA PRO A 176 5.19 8.56 13.24
C PRO A 176 6.45 7.75 13.57
N ASP A 177 7.50 8.46 13.97
CA ASP A 177 8.71 7.84 14.50
C ASP A 177 8.39 7.02 15.75
N LEU A 178 9.05 5.87 15.87
CA LEU A 178 8.86 4.97 16.99
C LEU A 178 9.91 5.25 18.06
N HIS A 179 9.48 5.71 19.24
CA HIS A 179 10.40 5.92 20.37
C HIS A 179 10.36 4.73 21.34
N GLN A 180 11.52 4.32 21.84
CA GLN A 180 11.60 3.20 22.77
C GLN A 180 10.80 3.50 24.05
N GLY A 181 9.96 2.55 24.46
CA GLY A 181 9.08 2.67 25.63
C GLY A 181 7.82 3.50 25.41
N GLU A 182 7.61 4.06 24.22
CA GLU A 182 6.40 4.82 23.90
C GLU A 182 5.15 3.95 23.96
N ALA A 183 4.07 4.47 24.54
CA ALA A 183 2.81 3.74 24.62
C ALA A 183 2.12 3.65 23.25
N SER A 184 1.48 2.51 22.96
CA SER A 184 0.70 2.28 21.74
C SER A 184 -0.37 3.36 21.57
N GLY A 185 -0.20 4.26 20.60
CA GLY A 185 -1.06 5.45 20.50
C GLY A 185 -1.50 5.82 19.10
N ASN A 186 -1.05 5.08 18.07
CA ASN A 186 -1.29 5.43 16.68
C ASN A 186 -2.71 5.07 16.21
N LEU A 187 -3.24 5.84 15.26
CA LEU A 187 -4.48 5.52 14.56
C LEU A 187 -4.31 4.22 13.77
N ARG A 188 -5.31 3.34 13.85
CA ARG A 188 -5.39 2.10 13.06
C ARG A 188 -6.50 2.23 12.05
N ILE A 189 -6.20 1.96 10.79
CA ILE A 189 -7.19 1.82 9.72
C ILE A 189 -7.48 0.32 9.60
N LEU A 190 -8.67 -0.10 10.03
CA LEU A 190 -9.11 -1.49 9.94
C LEU A 190 -9.84 -1.80 8.64
N ARG A 191 -10.51 -0.78 8.06
CA ARG A 191 -11.20 -0.85 6.77
C ARG A 191 -11.19 0.52 6.10
N ALA A 192 -10.99 0.54 4.79
CA ALA A 192 -11.12 1.74 3.98
C ALA A 192 -11.62 1.39 2.58
N ALA A 193 -12.93 1.51 2.37
CA ALA A 193 -13.57 1.12 1.12
C ALA A 193 -14.43 2.27 0.58
N ALA A 194 -14.14 2.71 -0.64
CA ALA A 194 -14.92 3.73 -1.33
C ALA A 194 -15.80 3.13 -2.42
N ASP A 195 -16.98 3.72 -2.63
CA ASP A 195 -17.80 3.53 -3.81
C ASP A 195 -18.00 4.88 -4.55
N ALA A 196 -18.94 4.93 -5.49
CA ALA A 196 -19.22 6.14 -6.24
C ALA A 196 -19.62 7.34 -5.35
N ARG A 197 -20.28 7.09 -4.21
CA ARG A 197 -20.95 8.10 -3.38
C ARG A 197 -20.35 8.27 -1.99
N VAL A 198 -19.70 7.25 -1.41
CA VAL A 198 -19.20 7.33 -0.03
C VAL A 198 -17.85 6.62 0.14
N LEU A 199 -17.06 7.12 1.10
CA LEU A 199 -15.90 6.46 1.68
C LEU A 199 -16.30 5.89 3.05
N ARG A 200 -16.21 4.57 3.22
CA ARG A 200 -16.46 3.87 4.49
C ARG A 200 -15.14 3.56 5.17
N LEU A 201 -14.99 4.06 6.39
CA LEU A 201 -13.81 3.88 7.23
C LEU A 201 -14.21 3.13 8.50
N ARG A 202 -13.39 2.14 8.88
CA ARG A 202 -13.40 1.57 10.23
C ARG A 202 -12.05 1.88 10.86
N LEU A 203 -12.07 2.70 11.90
CA LEU A 203 -10.87 3.21 12.54
C LEU A 203 -10.82 2.82 14.01
N GLU A 204 -9.62 2.67 14.56
CA GLU A 204 -9.39 2.62 16.00
C GLU A 204 -8.36 3.68 16.41
N GLY A 205 -8.69 4.49 17.41
CA GLY A 205 -7.79 5.47 17.99
C GLY A 205 -7.97 5.52 19.51
N ARG A 206 -6.95 5.94 20.26
CA ARG A 206 -7.09 6.18 21.71
C ARG A 206 -8.15 7.26 21.96
N GLY A 207 -8.95 7.09 23.02
CA GLY A 207 -9.90 8.08 23.49
C GLY A 207 -9.23 9.41 23.87
N ALA A 208 -10.04 10.46 23.97
CA ALA A 208 -9.61 11.83 24.22
C ALA A 208 -8.51 12.35 23.26
N ARG A 209 -8.40 11.76 22.05
CA ARG A 209 -7.42 12.17 21.02
C ARG A 209 -8.09 12.42 19.68
N THR A 210 -7.43 13.26 18.88
CA THR A 210 -7.79 13.53 17.49
C THR A 210 -6.66 13.09 16.58
N TYR A 211 -6.98 12.38 15.50
CA TYR A 211 -6.01 11.90 14.52
C TYR A 211 -6.28 12.52 13.15
N VAL A 212 -5.22 12.60 12.34
CA VAL A 212 -5.31 13.08 10.96
C VAL A 212 -5.17 11.88 10.01
N LEU A 213 -6.08 11.77 9.07
CA LEU A 213 -6.05 10.82 7.97
C LEU A 213 -6.00 11.59 6.64
N SER A 214 -5.07 11.25 5.76
CA SER A 214 -4.98 11.79 4.41
C SER A 214 -5.85 10.97 3.46
N VAL A 215 -6.64 11.65 2.63
CA VAL A 215 -7.55 11.08 1.64
C VAL A 215 -7.20 11.64 0.27
N ARG A 216 -6.66 10.78 -0.59
CA ARG A 216 -6.33 11.11 -1.98
C ARG A 216 -7.53 10.77 -2.85
N THR A 217 -8.20 11.78 -3.38
CA THR A 217 -9.44 11.57 -4.16
C THR A 217 -9.72 12.72 -5.14
N PRO A 218 -10.28 12.43 -6.34
CA PRO A 218 -10.77 13.47 -7.24
C PRO A 218 -12.11 14.06 -6.79
N LYS A 219 -12.74 13.55 -5.73
CA LYS A 219 -14.05 14.01 -5.22
C LYS A 219 -13.86 15.02 -4.07
N ARG A 220 -14.89 15.77 -3.72
CA ARG A 220 -14.90 16.57 -2.47
C ARG A 220 -15.42 15.71 -1.33
N LEU A 221 -14.80 15.81 -0.15
CA LEU A 221 -15.33 15.14 1.05
C LEU A 221 -16.48 15.97 1.62
N GLY A 222 -17.62 15.32 1.88
CA GLY A 222 -18.78 15.92 2.53
C GLY A 222 -18.61 15.98 4.05
N ALA A 223 -19.47 16.77 4.71
CA ALA A 223 -19.49 16.89 6.16
C ALA A 223 -19.95 15.58 6.82
N VAL A 224 -19.33 15.25 7.95
CA VAL A 224 -19.68 14.11 8.79
C VAL A 224 -19.57 14.53 10.25
N GLU A 225 -20.49 14.09 11.08
CA GLU A 225 -20.49 14.42 12.52
C GLU A 225 -19.22 13.88 13.22
N GLY A 226 -18.61 14.74 14.05
CA GLY A 226 -17.39 14.40 14.78
C GLY A 226 -16.17 14.15 13.89
N VAL A 227 -16.19 14.64 12.64
CA VAL A 227 -15.06 14.61 11.70
C VAL A 227 -14.94 15.97 11.02
N VAL A 228 -13.76 16.59 11.12
CA VAL A 228 -13.49 17.85 10.43
C VAL A 228 -12.74 17.57 9.14
N VAL A 229 -13.35 17.95 8.01
CA VAL A 229 -12.69 17.92 6.70
C VAL A 229 -11.81 19.16 6.57
N VAL A 230 -10.53 18.94 6.31
CA VAL A 230 -9.53 19.99 6.12
C VAL A 230 -8.99 19.86 4.70
N ARG A 231 -9.00 20.94 3.94
CA ARG A 231 -8.33 20.93 2.64
C ARG A 231 -6.82 21.04 2.88
N ALA A 232 -6.05 20.08 2.37
CA ALA A 232 -4.63 20.25 2.20
C ALA A 232 -4.34 20.84 0.81
N ASN A 233 -3.09 21.23 0.57
CA ASN A 233 -2.66 21.72 -0.74
C ASN A 233 -2.65 20.57 -1.75
N GLY A 234 -3.28 20.76 -2.92
CA GLY A 234 -3.26 19.80 -4.03
C GLY A 234 -4.48 18.87 -4.10
N ARG A 235 -4.26 17.57 -4.35
CA ARG A 235 -5.33 16.56 -4.54
C ARG A 235 -5.75 15.85 -3.26
N ASP A 236 -5.00 16.07 -2.19
CA ASP A 236 -5.20 15.37 -0.94
C ASP A 236 -6.06 16.24 0.00
N GLN A 237 -7.09 15.63 0.59
CA GLN A 237 -7.90 16.21 1.65
C GLN A 237 -7.56 15.47 2.95
N GLN A 238 -7.72 16.12 4.09
CA GLN A 238 -7.49 15.51 5.39
C GLN A 238 -8.80 15.38 6.16
N LEU A 239 -8.94 14.28 6.89
CA LEU A 239 -9.98 14.07 7.88
C LEU A 239 -9.33 14.15 9.27
N ARG A 240 -9.81 15.08 10.10
CA ARG A 240 -9.51 15.09 11.53
C ARG A 240 -10.61 14.35 12.26
N VAL A 241 -10.27 13.23 12.88
CA VAL A 241 -11.22 12.33 13.54
C VAL A 241 -10.94 12.30 15.03
N SER A 242 -11.91 12.74 15.83
CA SER A 242 -11.84 12.70 17.28
C SER A 242 -12.38 11.37 17.82
N PHE A 243 -11.77 10.84 18.86
CA PHE A 243 -12.22 9.64 19.55
C PHE A 243 -12.58 10.02 20.99
N GLU A 244 -13.86 9.96 21.33
CA GLU A 244 -14.35 10.22 22.68
C GLU A 244 -14.23 8.96 23.55
N GLY A 245 -14.06 9.13 24.85
CA GLY A 245 -13.88 8.06 25.82
C GLY A 245 -12.56 8.14 26.59
N PRO A 246 -12.24 7.12 27.41
CA PRO A 246 -11.04 7.10 28.25
C PRO A 246 -9.74 7.19 27.44
N ALA A 247 -8.79 8.01 27.90
CA ALA A 247 -7.56 8.31 27.17
C ALA A 247 -6.65 7.09 26.94
N ASP A 248 -6.76 6.09 27.81
CA ASP A 248 -6.02 4.83 27.80
C ASP A 248 -6.76 3.69 27.10
N THR A 249 -7.88 3.96 26.43
CA THR A 249 -8.66 2.92 25.73
C THR A 249 -8.67 3.18 24.23
N TYR A 250 -8.46 2.13 23.43
CA TYR A 250 -8.70 2.20 21.99
C TYR A 250 -10.20 2.12 21.71
N ILE A 251 -10.72 3.15 21.04
CA ILE A 251 -12.12 3.30 20.69
C ILE A 251 -12.27 3.05 19.19
N ARG A 252 -13.20 2.17 18.82
CA ARG A 252 -13.52 1.88 17.41
C ARG A 252 -14.61 2.83 16.92
N ARG A 253 -14.44 3.40 15.73
CA ARG A 253 -15.45 4.21 15.03
C ARG A 253 -15.65 3.69 13.61
N ASP A 254 -16.92 3.53 13.23
CA ASP A 254 -17.34 3.37 11.84
C ASP A 254 -17.79 4.74 11.32
N ILE A 255 -17.17 5.22 10.24
CA ILE A 255 -17.38 6.56 9.68
C ILE A 255 -17.73 6.42 8.20
N VAL A 256 -18.80 7.09 7.77
CA VAL A 256 -19.24 7.14 6.38
C VAL A 256 -19.11 8.58 5.88
N VAL A 257 -18.15 8.82 5.00
CA VAL A 257 -17.86 10.14 4.45
C VAL A 257 -18.51 10.27 3.07
N PRO A 258 -19.44 11.22 2.85
CA PRO A 258 -19.97 11.49 1.52
C PRO A 258 -18.87 11.93 0.56
N LEU A 259 -18.92 11.43 -0.67
CA LEU A 259 -18.04 11.81 -1.77
C LEU A 259 -18.86 12.61 -2.77
N LEU A 260 -18.63 13.92 -2.78
CA LEU A 260 -19.35 14.89 -3.59
C LEU A 260 -18.60 15.16 -4.89
N GLN A 261 -19.35 15.42 -5.97
CA GLN A 261 -18.72 15.87 -7.22
C GLN A 261 -17.98 17.20 -7.00
N ARG A 262 -16.83 17.32 -7.69
CA ARG A 262 -16.06 18.56 -7.73
C ARG A 262 -16.75 19.63 -8.58
#